data_AF-A0A1G3V9Z1-F1
#
_entry.id   AF-A0A1G3V9Z1-F1
#
_cell.length_a   1.000
_cell.length_b   1.000
_cell.length_c   1.000
_cell.angle_alpha   90.00
_cell.angle_beta   90.00
_cell.angle_gamma   90.00
#
_symmetry.space_group_name_H-M   'P 1'
#
loop_
_entity.id
_entity.type
_entity.pdbx_description
1 polymer ?
#
loop_
_entity_poly.entity_id
_entity_poly.type
_entity_poly.pdbx_seq_one_letter_code
_entity_poly.pdbx_strand_id
1 'polypeptide(L)'
;MGNLLDPRTKLIMATFYTILVVASKGLYWLLPEGGALIAFILVIGKGLDYIYWLRFSLPMALFFGGVTWWTAGLESGLRAALTLIILVSGFFVFFQTTAPEDLGNSLVKIGLPYPVAFVFSTSLQFVPVIGRKAKTVLDAQRSRGIPLEPGWSALRHYPAFLGPLLIQAFQLAEELAAAMEARGFGRPGRTFYKDYLMDKADWSAIALSLLLLIACLVLQYVWN
;
A
#
# COMPACT_ATOMS: atom_id res chain seq x y z
N MET A 1 2.19 -2.86 -18.31
CA MET A 1 3.66 -2.90 -18.15
C MET A 1 4.02 -4.13 -17.34
N GLY A 2 4.90 -4.98 -17.85
CA GLY A 2 5.36 -6.18 -17.14
C GLY A 2 6.04 -5.82 -15.84
N ASN A 3 5.62 -6.44 -14.74
CA ASN A 3 6.31 -6.33 -13.45
C ASN A 3 7.66 -7.04 -13.60
N LEU A 4 8.77 -6.28 -13.61
CA LEU A 4 10.14 -6.81 -13.75
C LEU A 4 10.63 -7.61 -12.53
N LEU A 5 9.92 -7.56 -11.40
CA LEU A 5 10.32 -8.18 -10.13
C LEU A 5 9.10 -8.73 -9.40
N ASP A 6 9.32 -9.85 -8.72
CA ASP A 6 8.31 -10.53 -7.94
C ASP A 6 7.77 -9.63 -6.81
N PRO A 7 6.45 -9.66 -6.53
CA PRO A 7 5.83 -8.87 -5.46
C PRO A 7 6.43 -9.13 -4.08
N ARG A 8 6.96 -10.34 -3.88
CA ARG A 8 7.65 -10.77 -2.65
C ARG A 8 8.98 -10.06 -2.47
N THR A 9 9.77 -9.99 -3.54
CA THR A 9 11.05 -9.28 -3.60
C THR A 9 10.83 -7.82 -3.21
N LYS A 10 9.80 -7.18 -3.78
CA LYS A 10 9.45 -5.78 -3.47
C LYS A 10 9.04 -5.59 -2.01
N LEU A 11 8.29 -6.53 -1.44
CA LEU A 11 7.91 -6.50 -0.02
C LEU A 11 9.14 -6.64 0.89
N ILE A 12 10.02 -7.59 0.60
CA ILE A 12 11.27 -7.79 1.34
C ILE A 12 12.16 -6.54 1.26
N MET A 13 12.35 -5.97 0.07
CA MET A 13 13.12 -4.74 -0.11
C MET A 13 12.50 -3.56 0.64
N ALA A 14 11.17 -3.41 0.61
CA ALA A 14 10.48 -2.37 1.36
C ALA A 14 10.66 -2.54 2.88
N THR A 15 10.58 -3.77 3.39
CA THR A 15 10.81 -4.05 4.82
C THR A 15 12.25 -3.80 5.24
N PHE A 16 13.24 -4.16 4.41
CA PHE A 16 14.63 -3.82 4.68
C PHE A 16 14.86 -2.31 4.64
N TYR A 17 14.24 -1.61 3.69
CA TYR A 17 14.32 -0.16 3.63
C TYR A 17 13.73 0.52 4.87
N THR A 18 12.55 0.07 5.34
CA THR A 18 11.96 0.64 6.57
C THR A 18 12.79 0.36 7.81
N ILE A 19 13.38 -0.83 7.94
CA ILE A 19 14.30 -1.18 9.04
C ILE A 19 15.53 -0.27 9.01
N LEU A 20 16.10 -0.02 7.84
CA LEU A 20 17.28 0.84 7.65
C LEU A 20 16.99 2.29 8.10
N VAL A 21 15.87 2.85 7.63
CA VAL A 21 15.46 4.23 7.98
C VAL A 21 15.18 4.39 9.47
N VAL A 22 14.59 3.39 10.12
CA VAL A 22 14.31 3.41 11.56
C VAL A 22 15.58 3.23 12.39
N ALA A 23 16.52 2.40 11.94
CA ALA A 23 17.80 2.19 12.63
C ALA A 23 18.75 3.38 12.52
N SER A 24 18.58 4.23 11.50
CA SER A 24 19.43 5.39 11.22
C SER A 24 19.35 6.45 12.34
N LYS A 25 20.43 6.57 13.12
CA LYS A 25 20.53 7.47 14.29
C LYS A 25 21.02 8.89 13.99
N GLY A 26 21.77 9.09 12.91
CA GLY A 26 22.42 10.37 12.59
C GLY A 26 21.73 11.14 11.45
N LEU A 27 21.61 12.47 11.60
CA LEU A 27 21.06 13.37 10.57
C LEU A 27 21.81 13.28 9.23
N TYR A 28 23.13 13.05 9.28
CA TYR A 28 23.99 12.90 8.11
C TYR A 28 23.72 11.62 7.30
N TRP A 29 23.21 10.56 7.93
CA TRP A 29 22.88 9.30 7.26
C TRP A 29 21.50 9.31 6.59
N LEU A 30 20.57 10.11 7.11
CA LEU A 30 19.22 10.26 6.53
C LEU A 30 19.18 11.00 5.19
N LEU A 31 20.10 11.95 4.96
CA LEU A 31 20.15 12.75 3.73
C LEU A 31 20.44 11.92 2.45
N PRO A 32 21.48 11.07 2.40
CA PRO A 32 21.72 10.23 1.21
C PRO A 32 20.63 9.16 1.01
N GLU A 33 20.06 8.62 2.09
CA GLU A 33 18.96 7.64 2.03
C GLU A 33 17.68 8.24 1.41
N GLY A 34 17.32 9.46 1.84
CA GLY A 34 16.19 10.19 1.26
C GLY A 34 16.45 10.64 -0.18
N GLY A 35 17.67 11.09 -0.48
CA GLY A 35 18.09 11.49 -1.83
C GLY A 35 18.02 10.34 -2.83
N ALA A 36 18.46 9.15 -2.44
CA ALA A 36 18.38 7.95 -3.28
C ALA A 36 16.93 7.55 -3.59
N LEU A 37 16.02 7.64 -2.61
CA LEU A 37 14.59 7.41 -2.85
C LEU A 37 13.98 8.43 -3.81
N ILE A 38 14.28 9.72 -3.62
CA ILE A 38 13.73 10.77 -4.49
C ILE A 38 14.24 10.58 -5.93
N ALA A 39 15.53 10.25 -6.10
CA ALA A 39 16.08 9.92 -7.41
C ALA A 39 15.37 8.70 -8.04
N PHE A 40 15.10 7.66 -7.26
CA PHE A 40 14.36 6.48 -7.72
C PHE A 40 12.91 6.84 -8.14
N ILE A 41 12.22 7.69 -7.38
CA ILE A 41 10.87 8.17 -7.70
C ILE A 41 10.85 8.98 -9.01
N LEU A 42 11.88 9.80 -9.24
CA LEU A 42 12.04 10.57 -10.48
C LEU A 42 12.29 9.65 -11.69
N VAL A 43 13.11 8.60 -11.53
CA VAL A 43 13.36 7.60 -12.57
C VAL A 43 12.09 6.82 -12.94
N ILE A 44 11.21 6.54 -11.97
CA ILE A 44 9.92 5.89 -12.20
C ILE A 44 8.94 6.80 -12.99
N GLY A 45 9.22 8.10 -13.13
CA GLY A 45 8.38 9.05 -13.87
C GLY A 45 7.07 9.41 -13.15
N LYS A 46 6.96 9.08 -11.85
CA LYS A 46 5.77 9.30 -11.00
C LYS A 46 5.91 10.52 -10.08
N GLY A 47 6.78 11.47 -10.44
CA GLY A 47 7.12 12.63 -9.60
C GLY A 47 5.92 13.54 -9.27
N LEU A 48 4.95 13.70 -10.18
CA LEU A 48 3.75 14.51 -9.93
C LEU A 48 2.82 13.87 -8.89
N ASP A 49 2.55 12.57 -9.03
CA ASP A 49 1.78 11.79 -8.03
C ASP A 49 2.46 11.87 -6.65
N TYR A 50 3.80 11.83 -6.63
CA TYR A 50 4.58 11.95 -5.42
C TYR A 50 4.46 13.33 -4.76
N ILE A 51 4.45 14.43 -5.53
CA ILE A 51 4.27 15.79 -4.98
C ILE A 51 2.90 15.94 -4.33
N TYR A 52 1.83 15.41 -4.95
CA TYR A 52 0.50 15.41 -4.34
C TYR A 52 0.48 14.64 -3.02
N TRP A 53 1.15 13.49 -3.01
CA TRP A 53 1.24 12.63 -1.84
C TRP A 53 2.08 13.28 -0.72
N LEU A 54 3.19 13.93 -1.07
CA LEU A 54 4.05 14.66 -0.16
C LEU A 54 3.34 15.87 0.45
N ARG A 55 2.55 16.60 -0.35
CA ARG A 55 1.70 17.71 0.14
C ARG A 55 0.69 17.23 1.20
N PHE A 56 0.18 16.01 1.09
CA PHE A 56 -0.72 15.44 2.09
C PHE A 56 0.02 15.03 3.38
N SER A 57 1.25 14.52 3.28
CA SER A 57 2.03 14.09 4.45
C SER A 57 2.78 15.21 5.16
N LEU A 58 3.05 16.33 4.49
CA LEU A 58 3.87 17.43 5.02
C LEU A 58 3.32 18.05 6.32
N PRO A 59 1.99 18.28 6.48
CA PRO A 59 1.42 18.73 7.75
C PRO A 59 1.68 17.77 8.91
N MET A 60 1.60 16.45 8.65
CA MET A 60 1.86 15.42 9.67
C MET A 60 3.34 15.42 10.08
N ALA A 61 4.25 15.51 9.11
CA ALA A 61 5.69 15.53 9.38
C ALA A 61 6.10 16.79 10.16
N LEU A 62 5.53 17.96 9.84
CA LEU A 62 5.76 19.20 10.57
C LEU A 62 5.19 19.15 11.99
N PHE A 63 4.01 18.57 12.18
CA PHE A 63 3.42 18.40 13.50
C PHE A 63 4.31 17.53 14.40
N PHE A 64 4.71 16.35 13.93
CA PHE A 64 5.59 15.46 14.67
C PHE A 64 6.98 16.05 14.90
N GLY A 65 7.55 16.73 13.89
CA GLY A 65 8.82 17.46 14.01
C GLY A 65 8.77 18.59 15.03
N GLY A 66 7.65 19.32 15.10
CA GLY A 66 7.42 20.38 16.08
C GLY A 66 7.29 19.85 17.52
N VAL A 67 6.57 18.75 17.71
CA VAL A 67 6.43 18.10 19.04
C VAL A 67 7.78 17.56 19.53
N THR A 68 8.56 16.97 18.64
CA THR A 68 9.90 16.44 18.97
C THR A 68 10.93 17.57 19.15
N TRP A 69 10.78 18.69 18.45
CA TRP A 69 11.56 19.90 18.70
C TRP A 69 11.35 20.44 20.11
N TRP A 70 10.09 20.52 20.56
CA TRP A 70 9.74 21.00 21.89
C TRP A 70 10.30 20.12 23.01
N THR A 71 10.45 18.81 22.77
CA THR A 71 10.82 17.83 23.80
C THR A 71 12.30 17.47 23.83
N ALA A 72 12.97 17.45 22.67
CA ALA A 72 14.32 16.88 22.52
C ALA A 72 15.29 17.76 21.72
N GLY A 73 14.93 19.02 21.44
CA GLY A 73 15.79 19.97 20.73
C GLY A 73 15.65 19.95 19.21
N LEU A 74 16.23 20.96 18.54
CA LEU A 74 16.01 21.25 17.11
C LEU A 74 16.50 20.12 16.20
N GLU A 75 17.62 19.49 16.54
CA GLU A 75 18.19 18.39 15.77
C GLU A 75 17.28 17.15 15.77
N SER A 76 16.73 16.81 16.94
CA SER A 76 15.78 15.70 17.10
C SER A 76 14.46 15.98 16.35
N GLY A 77 14.00 17.22 16.38
CA GLY A 77 12.81 17.68 15.66
C GLY A 77 12.92 17.55 14.14
N LEU A 78 14.02 18.07 13.59
CA LEU A 78 14.30 17.98 12.16
C LEU A 78 14.48 16.52 11.72
N ARG A 79 15.15 15.71 12.53
CA ARG A 79 15.32 14.27 12.28
C ARG A 79 14.00 13.53 12.22
N ALA A 80 13.10 13.76 13.17
CA ALA A 80 11.79 13.10 13.20
C ALA A 80 10.95 13.46 11.95
N ALA A 81 10.93 14.74 11.56
CA ALA A 81 10.23 15.18 10.36
C ALA A 81 10.79 14.53 9.09
N LEU A 82 12.12 14.50 8.92
CA LEU A 82 12.78 13.87 7.77
C LEU A 82 12.55 12.35 7.74
N THR A 83 12.67 11.68 8.87
CA THR A 83 12.43 10.23 8.99
C THR A 83 11.02 9.88 8.55
N LEU A 84 10.03 10.66 9.00
CA LEU A 84 8.64 10.47 8.57
C LEU A 84 8.47 10.66 7.07
N ILE A 85 9.02 11.74 6.50
CA ILE A 85 8.93 11.99 5.05
C ILE A 85 9.54 10.85 4.25
N ILE A 86 10.71 10.36 4.65
CA ILE A 86 11.44 9.28 3.97
C ILE A 86 10.67 7.95 4.07
N LEU A 87 10.19 7.61 5.26
CA LEU A 87 9.42 6.38 5.51
C LEU A 87 8.14 6.36 4.68
N VAL A 88 7.41 7.47 4.73
CA VAL A 88 6.19 7.72 3.95
C VAL A 88 6.56 7.56 2.46
N SER A 89 7.61 8.22 1.97
CA SER A 89 8.04 8.09 0.56
C SER A 89 8.32 6.64 0.13
N GLY A 90 8.92 5.82 1.00
CA GLY A 90 9.11 4.39 0.77
C GLY A 90 7.78 3.63 0.59
N PHE A 91 6.77 3.92 1.42
CA PHE A 91 5.42 3.35 1.26
C PHE A 91 4.78 3.76 -0.07
N PHE A 92 4.94 5.01 -0.52
CA PHE A 92 4.42 5.45 -1.81
C PHE A 92 4.98 4.62 -2.97
N VAL A 93 6.29 4.41 -2.99
CA VAL A 93 6.96 3.56 -3.99
C VAL A 93 6.42 2.14 -3.94
N PHE A 94 6.26 1.57 -2.74
CA PHE A 94 5.73 0.23 -2.56
C PHE A 94 4.31 0.08 -3.14
N PHE A 95 3.40 1.00 -2.82
CA PHE A 95 2.01 0.96 -3.29
C PHE A 95 1.88 1.24 -4.80
N GLN A 96 2.74 2.08 -5.39
CA GLN A 96 2.74 2.33 -6.83
C GLN A 96 3.33 1.17 -7.64
N THR A 97 4.29 0.45 -7.09
CA THR A 97 5.00 -0.62 -7.80
C THR A 97 4.39 -2.00 -7.60
N THR A 98 3.49 -2.17 -6.62
CA THR A 98 2.89 -3.47 -6.26
C THR A 98 1.38 -3.43 -6.38
N ALA A 99 0.81 -4.24 -7.28
CA ALA A 99 -0.62 -4.35 -7.41
C ALA A 99 -1.23 -5.09 -6.19
N PRO A 100 -2.41 -4.70 -5.70
CA PRO A 100 -3.06 -5.38 -4.57
C PRO A 100 -3.34 -6.87 -4.84
N GLU A 101 -3.59 -7.22 -6.10
CA GLU A 101 -3.84 -8.59 -6.59
C GLU A 101 -2.61 -9.48 -6.44
N ASP A 102 -1.44 -8.90 -6.70
CA ASP A 102 -0.14 -9.54 -6.60
C ASP A 102 0.22 -9.86 -5.13
N LEU A 103 -0.25 -9.04 -4.19
CA LEU A 103 -0.12 -9.30 -2.75
C LEU A 103 -0.91 -10.54 -2.33
N GLY A 104 -2.14 -10.70 -2.82
CA GLY A 104 -2.96 -11.89 -2.53
C GLY A 104 -2.28 -13.20 -2.94
N ASN A 105 -1.68 -13.23 -4.14
CA ASN A 105 -0.91 -14.39 -4.60
C ASN A 105 0.36 -14.62 -3.78
N SER A 106 0.99 -13.55 -3.30
CA SER A 106 2.16 -13.65 -2.42
C SER A 106 1.79 -14.29 -1.07
N LEU A 107 0.60 -14.00 -0.51
CA LEU A 107 0.09 -14.59 0.72
C LEU A 107 -0.15 -16.10 0.59
N VAL A 108 -0.67 -16.59 -0.54
CA VAL A 108 -0.88 -18.04 -0.78
C VAL A 108 0.40 -18.83 -0.53
N LYS A 109 1.51 -18.46 -1.19
CA LYS A 109 2.76 -19.23 -1.04
C LYS A 109 3.56 -18.89 0.23
N ILE A 110 3.02 -18.08 1.15
CA ILE A 110 3.55 -17.93 2.53
C ILE A 110 2.91 -19.00 3.45
N GLY A 111 1.92 -19.75 2.96
CA GLY A 111 1.27 -20.85 3.68
C GLY A 111 -0.21 -20.60 4.00
N LEU A 112 -0.78 -19.50 3.49
CA LEU A 112 -2.20 -19.22 3.68
C LEU A 112 -3.06 -20.19 2.84
N PRO A 113 -4.14 -20.78 3.40
CA PRO A 113 -5.04 -21.61 2.63
C PRO A 113 -5.58 -20.85 1.41
N TYR A 114 -5.58 -21.51 0.25
CA TYR A 114 -6.03 -20.92 -1.01
C TYR A 114 -7.39 -20.19 -0.93
N PRO A 115 -8.43 -20.72 -0.25
CA PRO A 115 -9.71 -20.02 -0.14
C PRO A 115 -9.59 -18.64 0.52
N VAL A 116 -8.73 -18.51 1.53
CA VAL A 116 -8.54 -17.25 2.27
C VAL A 116 -7.87 -16.21 1.37
N ALA A 117 -6.80 -16.61 0.69
CA ALA A 117 -6.10 -15.72 -0.23
C ALA A 117 -6.96 -15.35 -1.44
N PHE A 118 -7.79 -16.27 -1.93
CA PHE A 118 -8.76 -16.01 -2.98
C PHE A 118 -9.78 -14.96 -2.54
N VAL A 119 -10.37 -15.10 -1.34
CA VAL A 119 -11.30 -14.09 -0.82
C VAL A 119 -10.60 -12.74 -0.73
N PHE A 120 -9.39 -12.68 -0.18
CA PHE A 120 -8.62 -11.44 -0.05
C PHE A 120 -8.34 -10.76 -1.41
N SER A 121 -7.80 -11.49 -2.38
CA SER A 121 -7.50 -10.93 -3.71
C SER A 121 -8.76 -10.47 -4.43
N THR A 122 -9.83 -11.24 -4.30
CA THR A 122 -11.12 -10.98 -4.95
C THR A 122 -11.80 -9.75 -4.33
N SER A 123 -11.75 -9.62 -3.00
CA SER A 123 -12.25 -8.42 -2.30
C SER A 123 -11.59 -7.15 -2.80
N LEU A 124 -10.26 -7.15 -2.99
CA LEU A 124 -9.52 -6.00 -3.50
C LEU A 124 -9.94 -5.60 -4.92
N GLN A 125 -10.19 -6.59 -5.80
CA GLN A 125 -10.72 -6.35 -7.14
C GLN A 125 -12.16 -5.83 -7.12
N PHE A 126 -12.95 -6.18 -6.10
CA PHE A 126 -14.32 -5.71 -5.95
C PHE A 126 -14.45 -4.32 -5.33
N VAL A 127 -13.43 -3.80 -4.64
CA VAL A 127 -13.42 -2.41 -4.13
C VAL A 127 -13.85 -1.38 -5.20
N PRO A 128 -13.23 -1.33 -6.41
CA PRO A 128 -13.65 -0.39 -7.44
C PRO A 128 -15.05 -0.67 -8.00
N VAL A 129 -15.48 -1.93 -8.02
CA VAL A 129 -16.83 -2.32 -8.47
C VAL A 129 -17.90 -1.79 -7.50
N ILE A 130 -17.71 -2.03 -6.21
CA ILE A 130 -18.59 -1.53 -5.14
C ILE A 130 -18.57 -0.01 -5.12
N GLY A 131 -17.41 0.64 -5.33
CA GLY A 131 -17.32 2.10 -5.45
C GLY A 131 -18.18 2.67 -6.57
N ARG A 132 -18.24 2.01 -7.73
CA ARG A 132 -19.15 2.41 -8.83
C ARG A 132 -20.62 2.22 -8.46
N LYS A 133 -20.99 1.07 -7.89
CA LYS A 133 -22.37 0.82 -7.41
C LYS A 133 -22.78 1.83 -6.35
N ALA A 134 -21.90 2.14 -5.40
CA ALA A 134 -22.10 3.14 -4.37
C ALA A 134 -22.39 4.52 -5.00
N LYS A 135 -21.62 4.93 -6.01
CA LYS A 135 -21.89 6.18 -6.73
C LYS A 135 -23.27 6.19 -7.38
N THR A 136 -23.67 5.11 -8.05
CA THR A 136 -25.01 4.98 -8.64
C THR A 136 -26.13 5.06 -7.60
N VAL A 137 -25.97 4.41 -6.45
CA VAL A 137 -26.94 4.51 -5.34
C VAL A 137 -27.01 5.93 -4.81
N LEU A 138 -25.87 6.57 -4.60
CA LEU A 138 -25.78 7.94 -4.10
C LEU A 138 -26.51 8.91 -5.04
N ASP A 139 -26.26 8.79 -6.35
CA ASP A 139 -26.90 9.62 -7.37
C ASP A 139 -28.43 9.36 -7.41
N ALA A 140 -28.87 8.10 -7.30
CA ALA A 140 -30.29 7.77 -7.27
C ALA A 140 -31.01 8.31 -6.01
N GLN A 141 -30.39 8.24 -4.83
CA GLN A 141 -30.99 8.80 -3.61
C GLN A 141 -30.99 10.33 -3.64
N ARG A 142 -29.99 10.96 -4.26
CA ARG A 142 -29.98 12.41 -4.51
C ARG A 142 -31.13 12.84 -5.42
N SER A 143 -31.42 12.08 -6.48
CA SER A 143 -32.61 12.33 -7.33
C SER A 143 -33.94 12.18 -6.58
N ARG A 144 -33.98 11.41 -5.49
CA ARG A 144 -35.14 11.30 -4.59
C ARG A 144 -35.22 12.43 -3.56
N GLY A 145 -34.32 13.41 -3.62
CA GLY A 145 -34.28 14.54 -2.70
C GLY A 145 -33.71 14.23 -1.33
N ILE A 146 -33.02 13.09 -1.14
CA ILE A 146 -32.40 12.73 0.13
C ILE A 146 -31.04 13.44 0.24
N PRO A 147 -30.84 14.33 1.24
CA PRO A 147 -29.59 15.06 1.40
C PRO A 147 -28.50 14.14 1.97
N LEU A 148 -27.68 13.59 1.08
CA LEU A 148 -26.52 12.75 1.41
C LEU A 148 -25.18 13.52 1.26
N GLU A 149 -25.23 14.84 1.39
CA GLU A 149 -24.06 15.71 1.35
C GLU A 149 -23.30 15.71 2.69
N PRO A 150 -21.99 15.98 2.73
CA PRO A 150 -21.23 15.95 3.97
C PRO A 150 -21.81 16.89 5.05
N GLY A 151 -22.29 16.33 6.16
CA GLY A 151 -22.85 17.08 7.28
C GLY A 151 -23.57 16.22 8.31
N TRP A 152 -23.87 16.78 9.48
CA TRP A 152 -24.56 16.07 10.58
C TRP A 152 -25.94 15.54 10.18
N SER A 153 -26.63 16.24 9.27
CA SER A 153 -27.94 15.83 8.73
C SER A 153 -27.85 14.56 7.86
N ALA A 154 -26.73 14.35 7.17
CA ALA A 154 -26.53 13.16 6.34
C ALA A 154 -26.48 11.89 7.17
N LEU A 155 -25.96 11.97 8.41
CA LEU A 155 -25.85 10.85 9.33
C LEU A 155 -27.19 10.14 9.54
N ARG A 156 -28.28 10.91 9.61
CA ARG A 156 -29.65 10.40 9.77
C ARG A 156 -30.17 9.64 8.53
N HIS A 157 -29.64 9.94 7.35
CA HIS A 157 -30.10 9.40 6.07
C HIS A 157 -29.19 8.29 5.52
N TYR A 158 -28.09 7.94 6.21
CA TYR A 158 -27.23 6.81 5.81
C TYR A 158 -27.97 5.49 5.60
N PRO A 159 -28.99 5.12 6.40
CA PRO A 159 -29.73 3.87 6.16
C PRO A 159 -30.37 3.81 4.76
N ALA A 160 -30.81 4.95 4.21
CA ALA A 160 -31.39 5.04 2.87
C ALA A 160 -30.38 4.77 1.74
N PHE A 161 -29.08 4.95 2.03
CA PHE A 161 -27.99 4.63 1.13
C PHE A 161 -27.44 3.21 1.37
N LEU A 162 -27.20 2.84 2.63
CA LEU A 162 -26.63 1.56 3.02
C LEU A 162 -27.53 0.39 2.65
N GLY A 163 -28.84 0.49 2.87
CA GLY A 163 -29.78 -0.58 2.55
C GLY A 163 -29.70 -1.03 1.08
N PRO A 164 -29.91 -0.13 0.10
CA PRO A 164 -29.80 -0.46 -1.32
C PRO A 164 -28.39 -0.93 -1.74
N LEU A 165 -27.34 -0.38 -1.14
CA LEU A 165 -25.97 -0.80 -1.44
C LEU A 165 -25.69 -2.22 -0.96
N LEU A 166 -26.16 -2.58 0.24
CA LEU A 166 -26.03 -3.93 0.80
C LEU A 166 -26.77 -4.96 -0.05
N ILE A 167 -28.00 -4.66 -0.47
CA ILE A 167 -28.77 -5.54 -1.37
C ILE A 167 -27.98 -5.79 -2.66
N GLN A 168 -27.42 -4.75 -3.27
CA GLN A 168 -26.61 -4.88 -4.49
C GLN A 168 -25.28 -5.62 -4.28
N ALA A 169 -24.73 -5.59 -3.06
CA ALA A 169 -23.54 -6.36 -2.70
C ALA A 169 -23.87 -7.84 -2.50
N PHE A 170 -25.00 -8.17 -1.87
CA PHE A 170 -25.48 -9.55 -1.74
C PHE A 170 -25.81 -10.18 -3.09
N GLN A 171 -26.51 -9.45 -3.97
CA GLN A 171 -26.78 -9.91 -5.34
C GLN A 171 -25.49 -10.21 -6.10
N LEU A 172 -24.49 -9.32 -5.99
CA LEU A 172 -23.17 -9.54 -6.61
C LEU A 172 -22.47 -10.79 -6.06
N ALA A 173 -22.59 -11.04 -4.75
CA ALA A 173 -22.01 -12.20 -4.11
C ALA A 173 -22.69 -13.51 -4.59
N GLU A 174 -24.01 -13.52 -4.72
CA GLU A 174 -24.78 -14.65 -5.25
C GLU A 174 -24.44 -14.93 -6.72
N GLU A 175 -24.41 -13.88 -7.57
CA GLU A 175 -24.02 -13.99 -8.98
C GLU A 175 -22.60 -14.57 -9.12
N LEU A 176 -21.67 -14.09 -8.29
CA LEU A 176 -20.29 -14.57 -8.29
C LEU A 176 -20.21 -16.02 -7.82
N ALA A 177 -20.92 -16.39 -6.75
CA ALA A 177 -20.94 -17.76 -6.23
C ALA A 177 -21.49 -18.73 -7.29
N ALA A 178 -22.62 -18.41 -7.91
CA ALA A 178 -23.22 -19.22 -8.98
C ALA A 178 -22.27 -19.36 -10.18
N ALA A 179 -21.60 -18.26 -10.60
CA ALA A 179 -20.62 -18.30 -11.68
C ALA A 179 -19.37 -19.13 -11.32
N MET A 180 -18.94 -19.10 -10.07
CA MET A 180 -17.82 -19.89 -9.58
C MET A 180 -18.15 -21.37 -9.52
N GLU A 181 -19.35 -21.73 -9.04
CA GLU A 181 -19.84 -23.11 -9.03
C GLU A 181 -19.97 -23.68 -10.45
N ALA A 182 -20.53 -22.91 -11.38
CA ALA A 182 -20.64 -23.30 -12.79
C ALA A 182 -19.26 -23.55 -13.44
N ARG A 183 -18.22 -22.85 -12.98
CA ARG A 183 -16.83 -23.04 -13.42
C ARG A 183 -16.07 -24.13 -12.66
N GLY A 184 -16.73 -24.84 -11.74
CA GLY A 184 -16.13 -25.92 -10.96
C GLY A 184 -15.15 -25.45 -9.87
N PHE A 185 -15.36 -24.25 -9.33
CA PHE A 185 -14.57 -23.76 -8.19
C PHE A 185 -14.70 -24.72 -6.99
N GLY A 186 -13.56 -25.09 -6.38
CA GLY A 186 -13.52 -26.06 -5.28
C GLY A 186 -13.08 -27.47 -5.67
N ARG A 187 -12.91 -27.78 -6.96
CA ARG A 187 -12.32 -29.05 -7.40
C ARG A 187 -10.82 -29.16 -7.04
N PRO A 188 -10.35 -30.34 -6.57
CA PRO A 188 -8.93 -30.59 -6.34
C PRO A 188 -8.13 -30.56 -7.66
N GLY A 189 -6.84 -30.21 -7.59
CA GLY A 189 -5.96 -30.12 -8.77
C GLY A 189 -5.91 -28.75 -9.45
N ARG A 190 -6.21 -27.66 -8.74
CA ARG A 190 -6.15 -26.30 -9.28
C ARG A 190 -4.70 -25.87 -9.59
N THR A 191 -4.48 -25.30 -10.78
CA THR A 191 -3.22 -24.68 -11.19
C THR A 191 -3.31 -23.15 -11.13
N PHE A 192 -2.16 -22.48 -10.96
CA PHE A 192 -2.08 -21.02 -11.01
C PHE A 192 -1.86 -20.56 -12.45
N TYR A 193 -2.71 -19.65 -12.93
CA TYR A 193 -2.55 -19.09 -14.29
C TYR A 193 -1.31 -18.18 -14.40
N LYS A 194 -0.90 -17.58 -13.28
CA LYS A 194 0.23 -16.66 -13.21
C LYS A 194 1.17 -17.15 -12.11
N ASP A 195 2.19 -17.88 -12.52
CA ASP A 195 3.25 -18.32 -11.62
C ASP A 195 4.30 -17.23 -11.48
N TYR A 196 4.34 -16.62 -10.30
CA TYR A 196 5.40 -15.73 -9.84
C TYR A 196 6.61 -16.59 -9.47
N LEU A 197 7.45 -16.93 -10.44
CA LEU A 197 8.72 -17.60 -10.22
C LEU A 197 9.76 -16.53 -9.93
N MET A 198 10.40 -16.61 -8.75
CA MET A 198 11.51 -15.74 -8.42
C MET A 198 12.63 -15.98 -9.42
N ASP A 199 12.91 -14.98 -10.25
CA ASP A 199 13.98 -15.07 -11.22
C ASP A 199 15.34 -14.78 -10.54
N LYS A 200 16.45 -15.06 -11.21
CA LYS A 200 17.79 -14.74 -10.71
C LYS A 200 17.96 -13.25 -10.42
N ALA A 201 17.23 -12.40 -11.16
CA ALA A 201 17.14 -10.97 -10.92
C ALA A 201 16.54 -10.65 -9.54
N ASP A 202 15.50 -11.37 -9.10
CA ASP A 202 14.88 -11.19 -7.77
C ASP A 202 15.86 -11.54 -6.65
N TRP A 203 16.58 -12.65 -6.79
CA TRP A 203 17.59 -13.04 -5.81
C TRP A 203 18.75 -12.06 -5.73
N SER A 204 19.21 -11.53 -6.87
CA SER A 204 20.24 -10.49 -6.89
C SER A 204 19.76 -9.18 -6.25
N ALA A 205 18.51 -8.78 -6.46
CA ALA A 205 17.92 -7.58 -5.86
C ALA A 205 17.79 -7.72 -4.34
N ILE A 206 17.33 -8.88 -3.85
CA ILE A 206 17.28 -9.18 -2.41
C ILE A 206 18.69 -9.17 -1.81
N ALA A 207 19.65 -9.88 -2.42
CA ALA A 207 21.03 -9.92 -1.94
C ALA A 207 21.69 -8.53 -1.90
N LEU A 208 21.46 -7.71 -2.94
CA LEU A 208 21.97 -6.34 -2.99
C LEU A 208 21.33 -5.45 -1.92
N SER A 209 20.01 -5.55 -1.73
CA SER A 209 19.30 -4.80 -0.68
C SER A 209 19.77 -5.17 0.72
N LEU A 210 20.02 -6.47 0.96
CA LEU A 210 20.55 -6.97 2.23
C LEU A 210 21.99 -6.50 2.46
N LEU A 211 22.84 -6.56 1.42
CA LEU A 211 24.21 -6.05 1.48
C LEU A 211 24.25 -4.54 1.77
N LEU A 212 23.39 -3.75 1.12
CA LEU A 212 23.29 -2.31 1.38
C LEU A 212 22.82 -2.03 2.81
N LEU A 213 21.85 -2.79 3.31
CA LEU A 213 21.39 -2.68 4.70
C LEU A 213 22.53 -2.98 5.68
N ILE A 214 23.24 -4.09 5.50
CA ILE A 214 24.36 -4.48 6.38
C ILE A 214 25.48 -3.45 6.29
N ALA A 215 25.86 -3.01 5.09
CA ALA A 215 26.89 -2.01 4.88
C ALA A 215 26.54 -0.68 5.57
N CYS A 216 25.29 -0.22 5.45
CA CYS A 216 24.85 1.03 6.09
C CYS A 216 24.81 0.89 7.62
N LEU A 217 24.32 -0.24 8.15
CA LEU A 217 24.32 -0.49 9.61
C LEU A 217 25.74 -0.60 10.18
N VAL A 218 26.67 -1.25 9.49
CA VAL A 218 28.07 -1.36 9.92
C VAL A 218 28.75 0.01 9.88
N LEU A 219 28.53 0.79 8.82
CA LEU A 219 29.03 2.17 8.74
C LEU A 219 28.47 3.05 9.86
N GLN A 220 27.17 2.94 10.16
CA GLN A 220 26.55 3.63 11.29
C GLN A 220 27.12 3.19 12.63
N TYR A 221 27.44 1.91 12.82
CA TYR A 221 28.05 1.40 14.05
C TYR A 221 29.51 1.84 14.20
N VAL A 222 30.27 1.94 13.10
CA VAL A 222 31.68 2.35 13.12
C VAL A 222 31.84 3.87 13.33
N TRP A 223 30.87 4.67 12.89
CA TRP A 223 30.91 6.14 12.95
C TRP A 223 30.08 6.76 14.09
N ASN A 224 29.50 5.94 14.98
CA ASN A 224 28.71 6.36 16.13
C ASN A 224 29.37 5.93 17.44
#